data_AF-A0A6L6PPW1-F1
#
_entry.id   AF-A0A6L6PPW1-F1
#
_cell.length_a   1.000
_cell.length_b   1.000
_cell.length_c   1.000
_cell.angle_alpha   90.00
_cell.angle_beta   90.00
_cell.angle_gamma   90.00
#
_symmetry.space_group_name_H-M   'P 1'
#
loop_
_entity.id
_entity.type
_entity.pdbx_description
1 polymer ?
#
loop_
_entity_poly.entity_id
_entity_poly.type
_entity_poly.pdbx_seq_one_letter_code
_entity_poly.pdbx_strand_id
1 'polypeptide(L)'
;MTILRHIACAAALLAATAANATTYNFSYTFGAGSVLTGSFDGTASGNLITGLSNISVFRDGVEFGSGNLYNFGWNDSYTMVSGAAVASLDGLENNFLFSTSPWQMGGGFYSGQTFGMYPASVYYDPAKAYVQGGSGWSLADNANFSITRWSVTAVPEPASYAMLLGGLGLVGAIARRRRAV
;
A
#
# COMPACT_ATOMS: atom_id res chain seq x y z
N MET A 1 19.21 -36.19 26.82
CA MET A 1 19.52 -34.77 26.57
C MET A 1 19.32 -34.34 25.11
N THR A 2 18.47 -35.02 24.34
CA THR A 2 18.21 -34.78 22.90
C THR A 2 16.88 -34.08 22.64
N ILE A 3 15.90 -34.23 23.54
CA ILE A 3 14.55 -33.65 23.41
C ILE A 3 14.56 -32.12 23.54
N LEU A 4 15.38 -31.55 24.43
CA LEU A 4 15.51 -30.09 24.58
C LEU A 4 16.02 -29.38 23.32
N ARG A 5 16.83 -30.05 22.48
CA ARG A 5 17.37 -29.46 21.25
C ARG A 5 16.32 -29.34 20.14
N HIS A 6 15.36 -30.25 20.09
CA HIS A 6 14.29 -30.23 19.09
C HIS A 6 13.23 -29.17 19.42
N ILE A 7 12.96 -28.93 20.71
CA ILE A 7 12.02 -27.90 21.17
C ILE A 7 12.56 -26.48 20.86
N ALA A 8 13.86 -26.25 21.01
CA ALA A 8 14.48 -24.96 20.71
C ALA A 8 14.42 -24.59 19.21
N CYS A 9 14.59 -25.56 18.30
CA CYS A 9 14.41 -25.32 16.86
C CYS A 9 12.94 -25.07 16.50
N ALA A 10 11.99 -25.79 17.10
CA ALA A 10 10.56 -25.57 16.84
C ALA A 10 10.10 -24.16 17.29
N ALA A 11 10.62 -23.67 18.42
CA ALA A 11 10.30 -22.33 18.92
C ALA A 11 10.87 -21.20 18.04
N ALA A 12 12.05 -21.40 17.43
CA ALA A 12 12.64 -20.42 16.51
C ALA A 12 11.90 -20.33 15.16
N LEU A 13 11.28 -21.43 14.70
CA LEU A 13 10.44 -21.45 13.50
C LEU A 13 9.05 -20.83 13.73
N LEU A 14 8.52 -20.89 14.95
CA LEU A 14 7.22 -20.32 15.31
C LEU A 14 7.25 -18.80 15.57
N ALA A 15 8.42 -18.20 15.75
CA ALA A 15 8.56 -16.76 16.01
C ALA A 15 8.54 -15.87 14.75
N ALA A 16 8.43 -16.45 13.55
CA ALA A 16 8.63 -15.74 12.28
C ALA A 16 7.37 -15.13 11.65
N THR A 17 6.19 -15.23 12.28
CA THR A 17 4.91 -14.80 11.66
C THR A 17 4.28 -13.56 12.30
N ALA A 18 5.07 -12.66 12.89
CA ALA A 18 4.56 -11.33 13.17
C ALA A 18 4.30 -10.61 11.84
N ALA A 19 3.02 -10.45 11.47
CA ALA A 19 2.61 -9.64 10.35
C ALA A 19 2.93 -8.18 10.67
N ASN A 20 4.13 -7.74 10.32
CA ASN A 20 4.53 -6.35 10.42
C ASN A 20 3.97 -5.60 9.21
N ALA A 21 3.57 -4.35 9.42
CA ALA A 21 3.16 -3.49 8.33
C ALA A 21 4.38 -3.21 7.45
N THR A 22 4.29 -3.60 6.17
CA THR A 22 5.31 -3.34 5.17
C THR A 22 5.02 -1.99 4.52
N THR A 23 6.07 -1.20 4.29
CA THR A 23 5.94 0.03 3.49
C THR A 23 5.83 -0.33 2.01
N TYR A 24 4.84 0.23 1.34
CA TYR A 24 4.64 0.12 -0.10
C TYR A 24 4.78 1.49 -0.74
N ASN A 25 5.45 1.54 -1.89
CA ASN A 25 5.43 2.68 -2.77
C ASN A 25 4.50 2.38 -3.94
N PHE A 26 3.66 3.34 -4.29
CA PHE A 26 2.77 3.24 -5.44
C PHE A 26 2.98 4.39 -6.43
N SER A 27 2.56 4.15 -7.66
CA SER A 27 2.51 5.14 -8.73
C SER A 27 1.30 4.93 -9.62
N TYR A 28 0.73 6.02 -10.10
CA TYR A 28 -0.28 6.01 -11.15
C TYR A 28 -0.03 7.12 -12.18
N THR A 29 0.09 6.76 -13.45
CA THR A 29 0.22 7.73 -14.55
C THR A 29 -1.13 7.98 -15.20
N PHE A 30 -1.59 9.23 -15.21
CA PHE A 30 -2.78 9.63 -15.96
C PHE A 30 -2.51 9.55 -17.46
N GLY A 31 -3.54 9.30 -18.27
CA GLY A 31 -3.47 9.39 -19.73
C GLY A 31 -3.10 10.79 -20.23
N ALA A 32 -3.41 11.83 -19.48
CA ALA A 32 -2.96 13.21 -19.70
C ALA A 32 -1.47 13.45 -19.35
N GLY A 33 -0.78 12.47 -18.77
CA GLY A 33 0.67 12.51 -18.49
C GLY A 33 1.05 12.92 -17.06
N SER A 34 0.14 13.51 -16.27
CA SER A 34 0.37 13.72 -14.83
C SER A 34 0.66 12.40 -14.13
N VAL A 35 1.52 12.42 -13.12
CA VAL A 35 1.89 11.24 -12.34
C VAL A 35 1.53 11.46 -10.88
N LEU A 36 0.87 10.48 -10.29
CA LEU A 36 0.79 10.35 -8.84
C LEU A 36 1.82 9.36 -8.36
N THR A 37 2.46 9.71 -7.26
CA THR A 37 3.28 8.79 -6.49
C THR A 37 2.88 8.87 -5.03
N GLY A 38 3.27 7.89 -4.24
CA GLY A 38 3.02 7.93 -2.82
C GLY A 38 3.52 6.70 -2.11
N SER A 39 3.33 6.68 -0.80
CA SER A 39 3.64 5.54 0.04
C SER A 39 2.55 5.31 1.07
N PHE A 40 2.46 4.08 1.54
CA PHE A 40 1.66 3.72 2.71
C PHE A 40 2.25 2.47 3.36
N ASP A 41 2.04 2.33 4.65
CA ASP A 41 2.28 1.07 5.36
C ASP A 41 1.01 0.23 5.36
N GLY A 42 1.15 -1.08 5.19
CA GLY A 42 0.01 -2.00 5.24
C GLY A 42 0.42 -3.45 5.37
N THR A 43 -0.57 -4.33 5.49
CA THR A 43 -0.35 -5.78 5.55
C THR A 43 -0.92 -6.43 4.30
N ALA A 44 -0.06 -7.10 3.53
CA ALA A 44 -0.49 -7.87 2.38
C ALA A 44 -1.04 -9.25 2.77
N SER A 45 -2.16 -9.62 2.15
CA SER A 45 -2.74 -10.95 2.18
C SER A 45 -3.16 -11.34 0.77
N GLY A 46 -2.29 -12.09 0.07
CA GLY A 46 -2.48 -12.36 -1.36
C GLY A 46 -2.30 -11.09 -2.19
N ASN A 47 -3.29 -10.76 -3.03
CA ASN A 47 -3.28 -9.56 -3.88
C ASN A 47 -3.57 -8.26 -3.09
N LEU A 48 -4.25 -8.37 -1.95
CA LEU A 48 -4.78 -7.22 -1.22
C LEU A 48 -3.80 -6.72 -0.17
N ILE A 49 -3.72 -5.40 -0.01
CA ILE A 49 -3.01 -4.70 1.04
C ILE A 49 -4.03 -3.92 1.86
N THR A 50 -4.09 -4.22 3.16
CA THR A 50 -5.09 -3.68 4.10
C THR A 50 -4.41 -3.01 5.29
N GLY A 51 -5.19 -2.33 6.14
CA GLY A 51 -4.67 -1.65 7.32
C GLY A 51 -3.78 -0.45 6.95
N LEU A 52 -4.14 0.26 5.88
CA LEU A 52 -3.31 1.32 5.31
C LEU A 52 -3.11 2.48 6.30
N SER A 53 -1.85 2.87 6.49
CA SER A 53 -1.44 3.95 7.39
C SER A 53 -0.17 4.64 6.87
N ASN A 54 0.28 5.72 7.52
CA ASN A 54 1.44 6.52 7.10
C ASN A 54 1.41 6.90 5.61
N ILE A 55 0.22 7.32 5.17
CA ILE A 55 -0.10 7.56 3.77
C ILE A 55 0.42 8.92 3.36
N SER A 56 1.23 8.94 2.31
CA SER A 56 1.68 10.14 1.60
C SER A 56 1.33 10.02 0.12
N VAL A 57 0.99 11.14 -0.49
CA VAL A 57 0.64 11.21 -1.92
C VAL A 57 1.29 12.46 -2.50
N PHE A 58 1.79 12.37 -3.72
CA PHE A 58 2.40 13.45 -4.47
C PHE A 58 1.80 13.46 -5.86
N ARG A 59 1.49 14.64 -6.38
CA ARG A 59 1.11 14.86 -7.77
C ARG A 59 2.21 15.65 -8.46
N ASP A 60 2.79 15.08 -9.50
CA ASP A 60 3.83 15.73 -10.29
C ASP A 60 4.98 16.27 -9.39
N GLY A 61 5.30 15.51 -8.33
CA GLY A 61 6.31 15.85 -7.32
C GLY A 61 5.85 16.79 -6.20
N VAL A 62 4.62 17.32 -6.25
CA VAL A 62 4.06 18.21 -5.23
C VAL A 62 3.24 17.40 -4.23
N GLU A 63 3.54 17.54 -2.94
CA GLU A 63 2.82 16.82 -1.88
C GLU A 63 1.33 17.16 -1.87
N PHE A 64 0.51 16.12 -1.81
CA PHE A 64 -0.92 16.20 -1.66
C PHE A 64 -1.26 16.21 -0.16
N GLY A 65 -1.54 17.39 0.37
CA GLY A 65 -1.73 17.59 1.81
C GLY A 65 -0.41 17.66 2.57
N SER A 66 -0.48 17.63 3.90
CA SER A 66 0.69 17.55 4.76
C SER A 66 0.46 16.50 5.84
N GLY A 67 1.40 15.57 5.98
CA GLY A 67 1.34 14.51 7.00
C GLY A 67 0.47 13.32 6.58
N ASN A 68 0.16 12.44 7.54
CA ASN A 68 -0.58 11.22 7.29
C ASN A 68 -2.01 11.52 6.81
N LEU A 69 -2.35 11.05 5.61
CA LEU A 69 -3.67 11.23 5.04
C LEU A 69 -4.72 10.32 5.69
N TYR A 70 -5.95 10.79 5.71
CA TYR A 70 -7.12 9.97 6.01
C TYR A 70 -7.36 8.99 4.87
N ASN A 71 -7.78 7.77 5.20
CA ASN A 71 -8.12 6.77 4.22
C ASN A 71 -9.54 6.29 4.41
N PHE A 72 -10.18 6.02 3.29
CA PHE A 72 -11.54 5.51 3.23
C PHE A 72 -11.65 4.44 2.17
N GLY A 73 -12.56 3.49 2.38
CA GLY A 73 -13.01 2.55 1.36
C GLY A 73 -14.53 2.54 1.30
N TRP A 74 -15.10 1.88 0.29
CA TRP A 74 -16.54 1.66 0.17
C TRP A 74 -16.91 0.23 0.56
N ASN A 75 -18.01 0.07 1.26
CA ASN A 75 -18.60 -1.25 1.53
C ASN A 75 -19.61 -1.66 0.44
N ASP A 76 -20.17 -2.86 0.54
CA ASP A 76 -21.17 -3.39 -0.40
C ASP A 76 -22.47 -2.56 -0.47
N SER A 77 -22.74 -1.75 0.55
CA SER A 77 -23.86 -0.81 0.58
C SER A 77 -23.48 0.57 0.02
N TYR A 78 -22.34 0.68 -0.65
CA TYR A 78 -21.79 1.91 -1.23
C TYR A 78 -21.63 3.06 -0.22
N THR A 79 -21.52 2.72 1.06
CA THR A 79 -21.25 3.68 2.12
C THR A 79 -19.74 3.80 2.28
N MET A 80 -19.26 5.04 2.35
CA MET A 80 -17.85 5.28 2.64
C MET A 80 -17.57 4.97 4.11
N VAL A 81 -16.52 4.18 4.35
CA VAL A 81 -16.08 3.75 5.67
C VAL A 81 -14.64 4.23 5.90
N SER A 82 -14.44 4.99 6.98
CA SER A 82 -13.10 5.44 7.40
C SER A 82 -12.24 4.25 7.82
N GLY A 83 -10.98 4.24 7.40
CA GLY A 83 -10.03 3.16 7.70
C GLY A 83 -10.22 1.90 6.87
N ALA A 84 -11.17 1.88 5.93
CA ALA A 84 -11.49 0.71 5.11
C ALA A 84 -10.78 0.69 3.75
N ALA A 85 -9.77 1.54 3.55
CA ALA A 85 -9.03 1.56 2.30
C ALA A 85 -8.30 0.23 2.06
N VAL A 86 -8.39 -0.27 0.83
CA VAL A 86 -7.70 -1.47 0.36
C VAL A 86 -6.97 -1.13 -0.92
N ALA A 87 -5.67 -1.40 -0.98
CA ALA A 87 -4.91 -1.37 -2.22
C ALA A 87 -4.68 -2.80 -2.72
N SER A 88 -4.35 -2.96 -4.00
CA SER A 88 -4.09 -4.25 -4.63
C SER A 88 -2.82 -4.19 -5.45
N LEU A 89 -2.08 -5.31 -5.49
CA LEU A 89 -0.81 -5.40 -6.20
C LEU A 89 -0.98 -5.23 -7.71
N ASP A 90 -2.09 -5.73 -8.26
CA ASP A 90 -2.44 -5.60 -9.68
C ASP A 90 -3.29 -4.36 -10.02
N GLY A 91 -3.83 -3.67 -9.01
CA GLY A 91 -4.68 -2.50 -9.16
C GLY A 91 -6.15 -2.79 -9.49
N LEU A 92 -6.53 -4.06 -9.68
CA LEU A 92 -7.90 -4.46 -10.04
C LEU A 92 -8.87 -4.40 -8.86
N GLU A 93 -8.34 -4.60 -7.65
CA GLU A 93 -9.13 -4.67 -6.41
C GLU A 93 -8.86 -3.46 -5.51
N ASN A 94 -8.35 -2.35 -6.08
CA ASN A 94 -8.22 -1.10 -5.34
C ASN A 94 -9.61 -0.63 -4.90
N ASN A 95 -9.70 -0.25 -3.64
CA ASN A 95 -10.88 0.35 -3.02
C ASN A 95 -10.38 1.35 -1.99
N PHE A 96 -9.93 2.50 -2.46
CA PHE A 96 -9.44 3.52 -1.55
C PHE A 96 -9.73 4.94 -2.03
N LEU A 97 -9.85 5.83 -1.05
CA LEU A 97 -9.77 7.27 -1.17
C LEU A 97 -8.80 7.77 -0.10
N PHE A 98 -7.76 8.49 -0.52
CA PHE A 98 -6.88 9.22 0.40
C PHE A 98 -7.28 10.69 0.44
N SER A 99 -7.44 11.27 1.62
CA SER A 99 -7.90 12.65 1.78
C SER A 99 -7.20 13.40 2.90
N THR A 100 -7.16 14.72 2.80
CA THR A 100 -6.67 15.63 3.84
C THR A 100 -7.72 15.92 4.92
N SER A 101 -8.96 15.47 4.74
CA SER A 101 -10.09 15.73 5.65
C SER A 101 -10.75 14.45 6.17
N PRO A 102 -11.14 14.39 7.47
CA PRO A 102 -11.83 13.25 8.05
C PRO A 102 -13.33 13.17 7.69
N TRP A 103 -13.93 14.22 7.12
CA TRP A 103 -15.39 14.35 6.93
C TRP A 103 -15.88 14.29 5.46
N GLN A 104 -15.02 13.83 4.53
CA GLN A 104 -15.26 13.55 3.10
C GLN A 104 -15.28 14.74 2.09
N MET A 105 -14.92 14.41 0.84
CA MET A 105 -15.17 15.12 -0.45
C MET A 105 -14.38 16.43 -0.71
N GLY A 106 -13.13 16.51 -0.25
CA GLY A 106 -12.27 17.70 -0.39
C GLY A 106 -10.78 17.38 -0.51
N GLY A 107 -10.29 17.08 -1.72
CA GLY A 107 -8.94 16.71 -2.05
C GLY A 107 -8.74 15.20 -1.85
N GLY A 108 -8.50 14.44 -2.91
CA GLY A 108 -8.11 13.06 -2.76
C GLY A 108 -7.79 12.31 -4.03
N PHE A 109 -6.98 11.27 -3.88
CA PHE A 109 -6.68 10.30 -4.92
C PHE A 109 -7.62 9.10 -4.76
N TYR A 110 -8.28 8.75 -5.85
CA TYR A 110 -9.16 7.59 -5.95
C TYR A 110 -8.57 6.58 -6.92
N SER A 111 -8.55 5.31 -6.52
CA SER A 111 -8.26 4.18 -7.38
C SER A 111 -9.21 3.04 -6.99
N GLY A 112 -9.96 2.55 -7.97
CA GLY A 112 -10.79 1.36 -7.83
C GLY A 112 -11.76 1.18 -8.98
N GLN A 113 -11.98 -0.07 -9.39
CA GLN A 113 -13.25 -0.43 -10.03
C GLN A 113 -14.28 -0.54 -8.91
N THR A 114 -14.91 0.55 -8.49
CA THR A 114 -16.05 0.40 -7.58
C THR A 114 -17.14 -0.36 -8.30
N PHE A 115 -17.37 -1.58 -7.84
CA PHE A 115 -18.68 -2.18 -7.75
C PHE A 115 -19.74 -1.07 -7.69
N GLY A 116 -20.58 -0.96 -8.72
CA GLY A 116 -21.86 -0.28 -8.67
C GLY A 116 -21.96 1.18 -8.18
N MET A 117 -20.95 2.04 -8.38
CA MET A 117 -21.15 3.49 -8.19
C MET A 117 -22.16 4.05 -9.21
N TYR A 118 -23.45 4.06 -8.85
CA TYR A 118 -24.45 5.13 -9.06
C TYR A 118 -25.71 4.72 -8.27
N PRO A 119 -26.39 5.62 -7.50
CA PRO A 119 -26.85 6.91 -8.04
C PRO A 119 -27.02 8.08 -7.03
N ALA A 120 -25.96 8.84 -6.71
CA ALA A 120 -26.14 10.10 -5.95
C ALA A 120 -25.26 11.29 -6.39
N SER A 121 -24.28 11.11 -7.28
CA SER A 121 -23.50 12.23 -7.80
C SER A 121 -23.21 12.03 -9.29
N VAL A 122 -23.84 12.84 -10.13
CA VAL A 122 -23.81 12.86 -11.62
C VAL A 122 -22.41 13.14 -12.22
N TYR A 123 -21.33 13.04 -11.42
CA TYR A 123 -19.99 13.52 -11.76
C TYR A 123 -18.87 12.47 -11.67
N TYR A 124 -19.18 11.23 -11.25
CA TYR A 124 -18.16 10.18 -11.09
C TYR A 124 -18.38 9.03 -12.04
N ASP A 125 -17.31 8.60 -12.67
CA ASP A 125 -17.22 7.41 -13.49
C ASP A 125 -16.26 6.46 -12.77
N PRO A 126 -16.71 5.30 -12.28
CA PRO A 126 -15.86 4.34 -11.58
C PRO A 126 -14.77 3.76 -12.48
N ALA A 127 -14.85 3.98 -13.79
CA ALA A 127 -13.79 3.66 -14.70
C ALA A 127 -12.72 4.75 -14.75
N LYS A 128 -12.77 5.86 -14.00
CA LYS A 128 -11.81 6.98 -14.07
C LYS A 128 -11.03 7.17 -12.78
N ALA A 129 -9.79 7.65 -12.92
CA ALA A 129 -8.96 8.05 -11.80
C ALA A 129 -9.14 9.56 -11.52
N TYR A 130 -9.31 9.93 -10.24
CA TYR A 130 -9.59 11.32 -9.83
C TYR A 130 -8.47 11.87 -8.95
N VAL A 131 -8.14 13.15 -9.12
CA VAL A 131 -7.36 13.95 -8.15
C VAL A 131 -8.10 15.23 -7.88
N GLN A 132 -8.63 15.37 -6.67
CA GLN A 132 -9.25 16.62 -6.26
C GLN A 132 -8.16 17.60 -5.77
N GLY A 133 -8.16 18.82 -6.28
CA GLY A 133 -7.29 19.91 -5.84
C GLY A 133 -8.11 21.16 -5.57
N GLY A 134 -8.22 21.58 -4.30
CA GLY A 134 -8.96 22.79 -3.92
C GLY A 134 -10.48 22.71 -4.18
N SER A 135 -11.19 23.81 -3.92
CA SER A 135 -12.66 23.93 -3.93
C SER A 135 -13.32 23.55 -5.26
N GLY A 136 -13.48 22.25 -5.52
CA GLY A 136 -14.19 21.71 -6.68
C GLY A 136 -13.64 20.37 -7.17
N TRP A 137 -14.48 19.61 -7.87
CA TRP A 137 -14.10 18.34 -8.51
C TRP A 137 -13.55 18.62 -9.91
N SER A 138 -12.23 18.72 -10.02
CA SER A 138 -11.57 18.75 -11.31
C SER A 138 -11.15 17.34 -11.68
N LEU A 139 -11.57 16.87 -12.86
CA LEU A 139 -10.99 15.67 -13.46
C LEU A 139 -9.48 15.91 -13.61
N ALA A 140 -8.67 15.07 -12.97
CA ALA A 140 -7.23 15.06 -13.24
C ALA A 140 -6.96 14.60 -14.69
N ASP A 141 -7.87 13.77 -15.20
CA ASP A 141 -7.89 13.26 -16.55
C ASP A 141 -9.32 12.76 -16.89
N ASN A 142 -9.70 12.82 -18.17
CA ASN A 142 -10.91 12.19 -18.68
C ASN A 142 -10.71 10.73 -19.09
N ALA A 143 -9.45 10.25 -19.09
CA ALA A 143 -9.13 8.88 -19.44
C ALA A 143 -9.53 7.89 -18.34
N ASN A 144 -9.94 6.70 -18.76
CA ASN A 144 -10.24 5.61 -17.86
C ASN A 144 -8.98 5.15 -17.10
N PHE A 145 -9.19 4.67 -15.87
CA PHE A 145 -8.27 3.86 -15.10
C PHE A 145 -7.72 2.74 -15.96
N SER A 146 -6.41 2.51 -15.84
CA SER A 146 -5.74 1.46 -16.58
C SER A 146 -4.70 0.81 -15.70
N ILE A 147 -4.80 -0.52 -15.55
CA ILE A 147 -3.85 -1.33 -14.78
C ILE A 147 -2.41 -1.18 -15.28
N THR A 148 -2.20 -0.90 -16.57
CA THR A 148 -0.85 -0.71 -17.14
C THR A 148 -0.20 0.58 -16.68
N ARG A 149 -0.96 1.48 -16.06
CA ARG A 149 -0.49 2.74 -15.50
C ARG A 149 -0.41 2.70 -13.97
N TRP A 150 -0.83 1.61 -13.34
CA TRP A 150 -0.73 1.38 -11.91
C TRP A 150 0.53 0.56 -11.59
N SER A 151 1.18 0.91 -10.48
CA SER A 151 2.26 0.11 -9.92
C SER A 151 2.26 0.27 -8.41
N VAL A 152 2.46 -0.84 -7.69
CA VAL A 152 2.74 -0.83 -6.26
C VAL A 152 3.80 -1.88 -5.95
N THR A 153 4.77 -1.52 -5.13
CA THR A 153 5.88 -2.41 -4.78
C THR A 153 6.23 -2.28 -3.30
N ALA A 154 6.53 -3.40 -2.66
CA ALA A 154 7.02 -3.41 -1.29
C ALA A 154 8.43 -2.80 -1.25
N VAL A 155 8.67 -1.93 -0.27
CA VAL A 155 10.00 -1.40 0.04
C VAL A 155 10.67 -2.40 0.99
N PRO A 156 11.82 -2.99 0.62
CA PRO A 156 12.51 -3.91 1.50
C PRO A 156 12.88 -3.23 2.83
N GLU A 157 12.45 -3.80 3.94
CA GLU A 157 12.74 -3.23 5.25
C GLU A 157 14.26 -3.20 5.52
N PRO A 158 14.81 -2.14 6.13
CA PRO A 158 16.22 -2.08 6.53
C PRO A 158 16.65 -3.29 7.37
N ALA A 159 15.75 -3.80 8.21
CA ALA A 159 15.98 -4.98 9.04
C ALA A 159 16.18 -6.25 8.21
N SER A 160 15.57 -6.37 7.02
CA SER A 160 15.79 -7.51 6.12
C SER A 160 17.24 -7.57 5.62
N TYR A 161 17.85 -6.41 5.35
CA TYR A 161 19.28 -6.35 5.04
C TYR A 161 20.14 -6.69 6.26
N ALA A 162 19.78 -6.20 7.45
CA ALA A 162 20.49 -6.55 8.67
C ALA A 162 20.43 -8.05 8.99
N MET A 163 19.28 -8.69 8.78
CA MET A 163 19.09 -10.13 8.95
C MET A 163 19.84 -10.94 7.90
N LEU A 164 19.84 -10.49 6.63
CA LEU A 164 20.63 -11.11 5.57
C LEU A 164 22.13 -11.03 5.88
N LEU A 165 22.62 -9.84 6.24
CA LEU A 165 24.03 -9.63 6.61
C LEU A 165 24.39 -10.39 7.88
N GLY A 166 23.49 -10.43 8.88
CA GLY A 166 23.65 -11.22 10.09
C GLY A 166 23.75 -12.72 9.79
N GLY A 167 22.89 -13.24 8.91
CA GLY A 167 22.92 -14.62 8.44
C GLY A 167 24.21 -14.96 7.69
N LEU A 168 24.64 -14.11 6.76
CA LEU A 168 25.90 -14.27 6.04
C LEU A 168 27.12 -14.20 6.98
N GLY A 169 27.09 -13.29 7.95
CA GLY A 169 28.12 -13.18 8.98
C GLY A 169 28.25 -14.46 9.81
N LEU A 170 27.12 -15.05 10.21
CA LEU A 170 27.10 -16.32 10.95
C LEU A 170 27.66 -17.48 10.11
N VAL A 171 27.23 -17.60 8.85
CA VAL A 171 27.72 -18.63 7.92
C VAL A 171 29.22 -18.49 7.70
N GLY A 172 29.70 -17.26 7.48
CA GLY A 172 31.13 -16.97 7.33
C GLY A 172 31.94 -17.35 8.57
N ALA A 173 31.43 -17.05 9.78
CA ALA A 173 32.08 -17.44 11.03
C ALA A 173 32.17 -18.96 11.20
N ILE A 174 31.12 -19.70 10.84
CA ILE A 174 31.11 -21.17 10.89
C ILE A 174 32.09 -21.76 9.87
N ALA A 175 32.10 -21.25 8.63
CA ALA A 175 33.02 -21.68 7.58
C ALA A 175 34.49 -21.45 7.99
N ARG A 176 34.80 -20.31 8.63
CA ARG A 176 36.13 -20.03 9.17
C ARG A 176 36.55 -21.03 10.25
N ARG A 177 35.64 -21.38 11.17
CA ARG A 177 35.94 -22.37 12.23
C ARG A 177 36.25 -23.75 11.67
N ARG A 178 35.54 -24.18 10.61
CA ARG A 178 35.76 -25.49 9.96
C ARG A 178 37.09 -25.59 9.21
N ARG A 179 37.73 -24.48 8.89
CA ARG A 179 39.02 -24.45 8.18
C ARG A 179 40.21 -24.33 9.14
N ALA A 180 39.96 -23.93 10.39
CA ALA A 180 40.97 -23.80 11.44
C ALA A 180 41.10 -25.07 12.31
N VAL A 181 40.32 -26.11 12.01
CA VAL A 181 40.39 -27.48 12.55
C VAL A 181 40.74 -28.39 11.40
#